data_AF-A0A1F4K3S6-F1
#
_entry.id   AF-A0A1F4K3S6-F1
#
_cell.length_a   1.000
_cell.length_b   1.000
_cell.length_c   1.000
_cell.angle_alpha   90.00
_cell.angle_beta   90.00
_cell.angle_gamma   90.00
#
_symmetry.space_group_name_H-M   'P 1'
#
loop_
_entity.id
_entity.type
_entity.pdbx_description
1 polymer ?
#
loop_
_entity_poly.entity_id
_entity_poly.type
_entity_poly.pdbx_seq_one_letter_code
_entity_poly.pdbx_strand_id
1 'polypeptide(L)'
;MGSVGAYADVVFDDPAIHATIMELGGWPGLCRTEMKDLGRIQQRFYKAHRAYTGRGEFTFEPVLSGEHSLNTACQRRTFPQPPPTFVGDLHRARLVYQRGTRNPLPPTPSVFTLAEQYLQLHKNKAP
;
A
#
# COMPACT_ATOMS: atom_id res chain seq x y z
N MET A 1 6.69 14.89 17.57
CA MET A 1 6.97 13.89 16.53
C MET A 1 5.63 13.43 15.97
N GLY A 2 5.33 13.73 14.70
CA GLY A 2 4.00 13.46 14.12
C GLY A 2 3.80 11.97 13.88
N SER A 3 2.87 11.35 14.60
CA SER A 3 2.48 9.96 14.40
C SER A 3 1.55 9.87 13.18
N VAL A 4 2.11 9.58 12.01
CA VAL A 4 1.32 9.24 10.84
C VAL A 4 0.73 7.85 11.07
N GLY A 5 -0.56 7.79 11.40
CA GLY A 5 -1.28 6.55 11.73
C GLY A 5 -2.14 6.02 10.60
N ALA A 6 -2.79 4.87 10.83
CA ALA A 6 -3.69 4.18 9.89
C ALA A 6 -4.83 5.05 9.32
N TYR A 7 -5.15 6.16 9.99
CA TYR A 7 -6.23 7.08 9.63
C TYR A 7 -5.82 8.16 8.63
N ALA A 8 -4.52 8.42 8.47
CA ALA A 8 -4.02 9.47 7.58
C ALA A 8 -3.72 8.90 6.20
N ASP A 9 -4.00 9.70 5.17
CA ASP A 9 -3.55 9.44 3.81
C ASP A 9 -2.06 9.75 3.71
N VAL A 10 -1.28 8.87 3.08
CA VAL A 10 0.19 8.98 3.04
C VAL A 10 0.71 8.91 1.62
N VAL A 11 1.70 9.74 1.33
CA VAL A 11 2.47 9.71 0.07
C VAL A 11 3.95 9.62 0.42
N PHE A 12 4.57 8.55 -0.05
CA PHE A 12 6.02 8.33 0.02
C PHE A 12 6.71 8.87 -1.23
N ASP A 13 8.01 9.08 -1.10
CA ASP A 13 8.91 9.52 -2.16
C ASP A 13 9.33 8.41 -3.15
N ASP A 14 9.06 7.15 -2.80
CA ASP A 14 9.31 5.99 -3.66
C ASP A 14 8.00 5.30 -4.10
N PRO A 15 7.73 5.23 -5.43
CA PRO A 15 6.53 4.55 -5.93
C PRO A 15 6.54 3.03 -5.67
N ALA A 16 7.71 2.39 -5.54
CA ALA A 16 7.81 0.96 -5.24
C ALA A 16 7.30 0.64 -3.83
N ILE A 17 7.44 1.58 -2.90
CA ILE A 17 6.86 1.48 -1.55
C ILE A 17 5.33 1.47 -1.65
N HIS A 18 4.73 2.32 -2.49
CA HIS A 18 3.28 2.34 -2.70
C HIS A 18 2.77 1.00 -3.25
N ALA A 19 3.41 0.48 -4.31
CA ALA A 19 3.03 -0.80 -4.90
C ALA A 19 3.16 -1.96 -3.89
N THR A 20 4.24 -1.96 -3.11
CA THR A 20 4.47 -2.98 -2.08
C THR A 20 3.41 -2.93 -0.98
N ILE A 21 3.08 -1.74 -0.49
CA ILE A 21 2.06 -1.58 0.56
C ILE A 21 0.69 -2.03 0.05
N MET A 22 0.34 -1.72 -1.20
CA MET A 22 -0.89 -2.21 -1.81
C MET A 22 -0.93 -3.74 -1.89
N GLU A 23 0.19 -4.38 -2.27
CA GLU A 23 0.29 -5.85 -2.28
C GLU A 23 0.16 -6.48 -0.88
N LEU A 24 0.62 -5.77 0.16
CA LEU A 24 0.53 -6.22 1.55
C LEU A 24 -0.85 -6.05 2.18
N GLY A 25 -1.82 -5.46 1.48
CA GLY A 25 -3.17 -5.22 1.98
C GLY A 25 -3.46 -3.75 2.33
N GLY A 26 -2.67 -2.83 1.80
CA GLY A 26 -2.85 -1.39 1.95
C GLY A 26 -2.26 -0.81 3.23
N TRP A 27 -2.31 0.51 3.34
CA TRP A 27 -1.74 1.25 4.47
C TRP A 27 -2.43 0.95 5.82
N PRO A 28 -3.77 0.87 5.92
CA PRO A 28 -4.43 0.52 7.18
C PRO A 28 -4.11 -0.90 7.63
N GLY A 29 -4.01 -1.86 6.68
CA GLY A 29 -3.62 -3.24 6.98
C GLY A 29 -2.22 -3.32 7.56
N LEU A 30 -1.26 -2.59 6.97
CA LEU A 30 0.10 -2.48 7.50
C LEU A 30 0.12 -1.85 8.90
N CYS A 31 -0.59 -0.75 9.10
CA CYS A 31 -0.64 -0.06 10.39
C CYS A 31 -1.32 -0.88 11.50
N ARG A 32 -2.25 -1.76 11.15
CA ARG A 32 -2.97 -2.65 12.09
C ARG A 32 -2.25 -3.97 12.34
N THR A 33 -1.06 -4.18 11.75
CA THR A 33 -0.32 -5.42 11.95
C THR A 33 0.20 -5.51 13.38
N GLU A 34 0.01 -6.66 14.02
CA GLU A 34 0.55 -6.92 15.34
C GLU A 34 2.09 -7.03 15.34
N MET A 35 2.74 -6.62 16.44
CA MET A 35 4.20 -6.68 16.57
C MET A 35 4.77 -8.10 16.41
N LYS A 36 3.99 -9.14 16.78
CA LYS A 36 4.39 -10.55 16.62
C LYS A 36 4.55 -10.96 15.14
N ASP A 37 3.81 -10.32 14.25
CA ASP A 37 3.81 -10.57 12.81
C ASP A 37 4.76 -9.64 12.05
N LEU A 38 5.33 -8.65 12.73
CA LEU A 38 6.16 -7.61 12.12
C LEU A 38 7.36 -8.18 11.37
N GLY A 39 8.04 -9.20 11.93
CA GLY A 39 9.18 -9.84 11.28
C GLY A 39 8.81 -10.52 9.96
N ARG A 40 7.63 -11.15 9.90
CA ARG A 40 7.13 -11.76 8.67
C ARG A 40 6.75 -10.71 7.64
N ILE A 41 6.08 -9.63 8.06
CA ILE A 41 5.74 -8.53 7.18
C ILE A 41 6.98 -7.84 6.65
N GLN A 42 8.00 -7.60 7.47
CA GLN A 42 9.26 -7.01 7.04
C GLN A 42 9.92 -7.83 5.93
N GLN A 43 9.95 -9.16 6.08
CA GLN A 43 10.49 -10.04 5.03
C GLN A 43 9.67 -9.97 3.74
N ARG A 44 8.33 -9.93 3.82
CA ARG A 44 7.47 -9.79 2.65
C ARG A 44 7.66 -8.43 1.98
N PHE A 45 7.71 -7.36 2.76
CA PHE A 45 7.96 -6.00 2.28
C PHE A 45 9.29 -5.93 1.54
N TYR A 46 10.39 -6.42 2.13
CA TYR A 46 11.70 -6.38 1.49
C TYR A 46 11.73 -7.13 0.15
N LYS A 47 11.10 -8.30 0.09
CA LYS A 47 11.03 -9.12 -1.13
C LYS A 47 10.20 -8.45 -2.22
N ALA A 48 9.01 -7.97 -1.88
CA ALA A 48 8.12 -7.28 -2.80
C ALA A 48 8.74 -5.97 -3.30
N HIS A 49 9.29 -5.17 -2.40
CA HIS A 49 10.01 -3.93 -2.74
C HIS A 49 11.15 -4.23 -3.72
N ARG A 50 12.01 -5.21 -3.42
CA ARG A 50 13.10 -5.60 -4.34
C ARG A 50 12.58 -6.04 -5.71
N ALA A 51 11.45 -6.74 -5.76
CA ALA A 51 10.83 -7.14 -7.01
C ALA A 51 10.33 -5.93 -7.82
N TYR A 52 9.65 -4.96 -7.20
CA TYR A 52 9.17 -3.75 -7.87
C TYR A 52 10.31 -2.84 -8.31
N THR A 53 11.33 -2.63 -7.46
CA THR A 53 12.53 -1.88 -7.84
C THR A 53 13.24 -2.53 -9.04
N GLY A 54 13.30 -3.87 -9.08
CA GLY A 54 13.91 -4.61 -10.19
C GLY A 54 13.06 -4.62 -11.47
N ARG A 55 11.73 -4.47 -11.37
CA ARG A 55 10.81 -4.45 -12.52
C ARG A 55 10.88 -3.14 -13.31
N GLY A 56 11.16 -2.03 -12.64
CA GLY A 56 11.27 -0.69 -13.23
C GLY A 56 9.92 -0.05 -13.58
N GLU A 57 8.99 -0.80 -14.17
CA GLU A 57 7.64 -0.34 -14.53
C GLU A 57 6.56 -1.09 -13.76
N PHE A 58 5.67 -0.33 -13.09
CA PHE A 58 4.53 -0.86 -12.36
C PHE A 58 3.48 0.24 -12.12
N THR A 59 2.24 -0.18 -11.92
CA THR A 59 1.12 0.71 -11.59
C THR A 59 0.99 0.83 -10.08
N PHE A 60 0.82 2.05 -9.57
CA PHE A 60 0.65 2.32 -8.14
C PHE A 60 -0.38 3.42 -7.90
N GLU A 61 -0.92 3.46 -6.69
CA GLU A 61 -1.81 4.53 -6.26
C GLU A 61 -1.02 5.80 -5.92
N PRO A 62 -1.49 7.00 -6.34
CA PRO A 62 -0.82 8.26 -6.03
C PRO A 62 -0.82 8.57 -4.53
N VAL A 63 -1.78 8.01 -3.79
CA VAL A 63 -1.96 8.18 -2.36
C VAL A 63 -2.33 6.85 -1.76
N LEU A 64 -1.66 6.48 -0.69
CA LEU A 64 -2.09 5.38 0.15
C LEU A 64 -3.21 5.88 1.05
N SER A 65 -4.44 5.48 0.71
CA SER A 65 -5.63 5.90 1.42
C SER A 65 -5.66 5.32 2.83
N GLY A 66 -5.78 6.19 3.82
CA GLY A 66 -6.06 5.82 5.20
C GLY A 66 -7.48 5.29 5.36
N GLU A 67 -7.79 4.81 6.56
CA GLU A 67 -9.11 4.25 6.85
C GLU A 67 -10.24 5.28 6.75
N HIS A 68 -9.91 6.57 6.93
CA HIS A 68 -10.88 7.66 6.87
C HIS A 68 -11.38 7.93 5.44
N SER A 69 -10.52 7.79 4.44
CA SER A 69 -10.84 7.97 3.01
C SER A 69 -11.52 6.74 2.40
N LEU A 70 -11.26 5.53 2.93
CA LEU A 70 -11.92 4.27 2.53
C LEU A 70 -13.36 4.13 3.06
N ASN A 71 -13.72 4.82 4.14
CA ASN A 71 -15.09 4.80 4.64
C ASN A 71 -15.99 5.65 3.72
N THR A 72 -16.76 4.99 2.86
CA THR A 72 -17.71 5.53 1.87
C THR A 72 -18.68 6.62 2.40
N ALA A 73 -18.83 6.74 3.73
CA ALA A 73 -19.56 7.84 4.38
C ALA A 73 -18.90 9.22 4.21
N CYS A 74 -17.57 9.28 4.02
CA CYS A 74 -16.80 10.51 3.79
C CYS A 74 -16.85 10.98 2.33
N GLN A 75 -17.05 10.07 1.37
CA GLN A 75 -17.29 10.44 -0.05
C GLN A 75 -18.63 11.14 -0.27
N ARG A 76 -19.61 10.95 0.62
CA ARG A 76 -20.96 11.53 0.50
C ARG A 76 -21.20 12.79 1.31
N ARG A 77 -20.22 13.28 2.07
CA ARG A 77 -20.41 14.45 2.95
C ARG A 77 -19.42 15.57 2.63
N THR A 78 -19.98 16.77 2.72
CA THR A 78 -19.51 18.14 2.46
C THR A 78 -18.23 18.57 3.19
N PHE A 79 -17.33 17.64 3.55
CA PHE A 79 -16.10 17.93 4.26
C PHE A 79 -14.88 17.66 3.37
N PRO A 80 -13.92 18.60 3.29
CA PRO A 80 -12.69 18.38 2.56
C PRO A 80 -11.95 17.21 3.18
N GLN A 81 -11.55 16.24 2.34
CA GLN A 81 -10.67 15.16 2.77
C GLN A 81 -9.39 15.77 3.37
N PRO A 82 -8.87 15.23 4.48
CA PRO A 82 -7.66 15.75 5.08
C PRO A 82 -6.51 15.70 4.06
N PRO A 83 -5.62 16.71 4.03
CA PRO A 83 -4.52 16.73 3.09
C PRO A 83 -3.60 15.51 3.33
N PRO A 84 -3.12 14.85 2.27
CA PRO A 84 -2.22 13.73 2.40
C PRO A 84 -0.91 14.17 3.08
N THR A 85 -0.41 13.32 3.96
CA THR A 85 0.87 13.53 4.62
C THR A 85 1.98 13.03 3.70
N PHE A 86 2.89 13.93 3.32
CA PHE A 86 4.08 13.57 2.56
C PHE A 86 5.17 13.10 3.52
N VAL A 87 5.70 11.90 3.27
CA VAL A 87 6.75 11.27 4.09
C VAL A 87 8.01 11.14 3.24
N GLY A 88 9.15 11.59 3.77
CA GLY A 88 10.43 11.60 3.08
C GLY A 88 10.69 12.89 2.31
N ASP A 89 11.20 12.78 1.08
CA ASP A 89 11.47 13.94 0.20
C ASP A 89 10.17 14.48 -0.42
N LEU A 90 9.80 15.70 -0.05
CA LEU A 90 8.61 16.40 -0.53
C LEU A 90 8.56 16.53 -2.06
N HIS A 91 9.69 16.74 -2.74
CA HIS A 91 9.72 16.91 -4.18
C HIS A 91 9.42 15.58 -4.89
N ARG A 92 10.04 14.51 -4.43
CA ARG A 92 9.86 13.17 -4.97
C ARG A 92 8.46 12.64 -4.67
N ALA A 93 7.96 12.86 -3.44
CA ALA A 93 6.61 12.47 -3.06
C ALA A 93 5.54 13.20 -3.89
N ARG A 94 5.76 14.48 -4.23
CA ARG A 94 4.88 15.20 -5.18
C ARG A 94 4.91 14.59 -6.58
N LEU A 95 6.08 14.17 -7.07
CA LEU A 95 6.18 13.51 -8.37
C LEU A 95 5.45 12.15 -8.37
N VAL A 96 5.55 11.37 -7.29
CA VAL A 96 4.79 10.13 -7.10
C VAL A 96 3.29 10.42 -7.09
N TYR A 97 2.84 11.44 -6.35
CA TYR A 97 1.45 11.88 -6.33
C TYR A 97 0.93 12.28 -7.72
N GLN A 98 1.75 12.95 -8.53
CA GLN A 98 1.38 13.35 -9.89
C GLN A 98 1.41 12.18 -10.88
N ARG A 99 2.29 11.20 -10.69
CA ARG A 99 2.44 10.03 -11.57
C ARG A 99 1.47 8.90 -11.25
N GLY A 100 0.94 8.84 -10.04
CA GLY A 100 0.03 7.77 -9.64
C GLY A 100 -1.31 7.85 -10.38
N THR A 101 -1.79 6.69 -10.83
CA THR A 101 -3.08 6.56 -11.52
C THR A 101 -4.22 6.55 -10.51
N ARG A 102 -5.22 7.44 -10.68
CA ARG A 102 -6.40 7.55 -9.79
C ARG A 102 -7.35 6.33 -9.83
N ASN A 103 -7.13 5.44 -10.78
CA ASN A 103 -7.78 4.14 -10.91
C ASN A 103 -6.68 3.11 -11.19
N PRO A 104 -5.93 2.66 -10.17
CA PRO A 104 -4.92 1.64 -10.39
C PRO A 104 -5.64 0.38 -10.91
N LEU A 105 -5.13 -0.20 -12.00
CA LEU A 105 -5.42 -1.61 -12.24
C LEU A 105 -4.98 -2.38 -10.98
N PRO A 106 -5.72 -3.41 -10.56
CA PRO A 106 -5.34 -4.21 -9.41
C PRO A 106 -3.85 -4.56 -9.55
N PRO A 107 -3.03 -4.31 -8.51
CA PRO A 107 -1.59 -4.49 -8.63
C PRO A 107 -1.37 -5.89 -9.16
N THR A 108 -0.74 -6.01 -10.33
CA THR A 108 -0.48 -7.32 -10.93
C THR A 108 0.28 -8.11 -9.87
N PRO A 109 -0.33 -9.15 -9.29
CA PRO A 109 0.28 -9.82 -8.17
C PRO A 109 1.64 -10.33 -8.63
N SER A 110 2.66 -10.06 -7.83
CA SER A 110 3.97 -10.63 -8.09
C SER A 110 3.82 -12.15 -8.23
N VAL A 111 4.66 -12.77 -9.05
CA VAL A 111 4.70 -14.24 -9.22
C VAL A 111 4.78 -14.96 -7.87
N PHE A 112 5.35 -14.30 -6.87
CA PHE A 112 5.40 -14.77 -5.49
C PHE A 112 4.03 -14.71 -4.77
N THR A 113 3.30 -13.60 -4.88
CA THR A 113 1.96 -13.44 -4.29
C THR A 113 1.00 -14.49 -4.85
N LEU A 114 1.09 -14.77 -6.15
CA LEU A 114 0.31 -15.83 -6.80
C LEU A 114 0.65 -17.22 -6.24
N ALA A 115 1.94 -17.51 -6.02
CA ALA A 115 2.37 -18.78 -5.46
C ALA A 115 1.84 -18.99 -4.03
N GLU A 116 1.91 -17.97 -3.18
CA GLU A 116 1.37 -18.02 -1.81
C GLU A 116 -0.15 -18.17 -1.81
N GLN A 117 -0.86 -17.40 -2.64
CA GLN A 117 -2.31 -17.49 -2.76
C GLN A 117 -2.75 -18.87 -3.25
N TYR A 118 -1.99 -19.48 -4.17
CA TYR A 118 -2.21 -20.85 -4.64
C TYR A 118 -1.98 -21.88 -3.52
N LEU A 119 -0.89 -21.74 -2.75
CA LEU A 119 -0.62 -22.58 -1.57
C LEU A 119 -1.72 -22.49 -0.51
N GLN A 120 -2.29 -21.30 -0.29
CA GLN A 120 -3.40 -21.09 0.64
C GLN A 120 -4.70 -21.76 0.15
N LEU A 121 -4.99 -21.67 -1.15
CA LEU A 121 -6.17 -22.29 -1.78
C LEU A 121 -6.13 -23.83 -1.71
N HIS A 122 -4.95 -24.43 -1.84
CA HIS A 122 -4.80 -25.89 -1.74
C HIS A 122 -4.83 -26.40 -0.28
N LYS A 123 -4.54 -25.56 0.71
CA LYS A 123 -4.67 -25.91 2.14
C LYS A 123 -6.12 -25.95 2.63
N ASN A 124 -7.01 -25.14 2.08
CA ASN A 124 -8.45 -25.13 2.42
C ASN A 124 -9.29 -26.17 1.66
N LYS A 125 -8.64 -27.00 0.84
CA LYS A 125 -9.28 -28.07 0.05
C LYS A 125 -8.83 -29.46 0.55
N ALA A 126 -8.77 -29.64 1.86
CA ALA A 126 -8.70 -30.95 2.48
C ALA A 126 -10.08 -31.26 3.10
N PRO A 127 -10.67 -32.44 2.84
CA PRO A 127 -11.97 -32.86 3.38
C PRO A 127 -11.94 -33.09 4.89
#